data_AF-I1R229-F1
#
_entry.id   AF-I1R229-F1
#
_cell.length_a   1.000
_cell.length_b   1.000
_cell.length_c   1.000
_cell.angle_alpha   90.00
_cell.angle_beta   90.00
_cell.angle_gamma   90.00
#
_symmetry.space_group_name_H-M   'P 1'
#
loop_
_entity.id
_entity.type
_entity.pdbx_description
1 polymer ?
#
loop_
_entity_poly.entity_id
_entity_poly.type
_entity_poly.pdbx_seq_one_letter_code
_entity_poly.pdbx_strand_id
1 'polypeptide(L)'
;PQWMAPEVLRNEPSNEKSDVYSYGVILWEIATQKIPWDNLNTMQVVGAVGFMDHRLDIPSDVDPQWASMIESCWDSDPQRRPSFQELLDQLRDLQKQYNLQAQLQRTAAAKMSVDGC
;
A
#
# COMPACT_ATOMS: atom_id res chain seq x y z
N PRO A 1 14.21 2.79 -10.29
CA PRO A 1 14.71 2.26 -8.99
C PRO A 1 13.73 2.48 -7.84
N GLN A 2 13.05 3.63 -7.77
CA GLN A 2 12.21 4.02 -6.62
C GLN A 2 11.06 3.05 -6.29
N TRP A 3 10.51 2.35 -7.28
CA TRP A 3 9.49 1.31 -7.10
C TRP A 3 10.05 -0.12 -7.14
N MET A 4 11.34 -0.31 -7.42
CA MET A 4 11.89 -1.64 -7.69
C MET A 4 12.12 -2.41 -6.39
N ALA A 5 11.81 -3.71 -6.42
CA ALA A 5 12.07 -4.61 -5.31
C ALA A 5 13.58 -4.78 -5.01
N PRO A 6 13.95 -5.12 -3.77
CA PRO A 6 15.35 -5.27 -3.37
C PRO A 6 16.11 -6.29 -4.23
N GLU A 7 15.51 -7.44 -4.53
CA GLU A 7 16.12 -8.47 -5.37
C GLU A 7 16.37 -8.01 -6.81
N VAL A 8 15.48 -7.17 -7.37
CA VAL A 8 15.67 -6.59 -8.71
C VAL A 8 16.82 -5.57 -8.69
N LEU A 9 16.90 -4.74 -7.65
CA LEU A 9 17.99 -3.77 -7.46
C LEU A 9 19.36 -4.45 -7.27
N ARG A 10 19.38 -5.65 -6.67
CA ARG A 10 20.57 -6.48 -6.50
C ARG A 10 20.89 -7.36 -7.72
N ASN A 11 20.07 -7.31 -8.77
CA ASN A 11 20.19 -8.18 -9.95
C ASN A 11 20.18 -9.68 -9.59
N GLU A 12 19.33 -10.03 -8.62
CA GLU A 12 19.04 -11.41 -8.18
C GLU A 12 17.84 -11.98 -8.95
N PRO A 13 17.60 -13.31 -8.90
CA PRO A 13 16.41 -13.90 -9.48
C PRO A 13 15.13 -13.29 -8.90
N SER A 14 14.30 -12.75 -9.79
CA SER A 14 13.00 -12.15 -9.48
C SER A 14 11.87 -12.95 -10.10
N ASN A 15 10.70 -12.88 -9.49
CA ASN A 15 9.45 -13.43 -10.03
C ASN A 15 8.32 -12.39 -9.85
N GLU A 16 7.05 -12.83 -9.96
CA GLU A 16 5.88 -11.96 -9.81
C GLU A 16 5.82 -11.23 -8.45
N LYS A 17 6.55 -11.71 -7.44
CA LYS A 17 6.61 -11.06 -6.11
C LYS A 17 7.37 -9.73 -6.15
N SER A 18 8.22 -9.50 -7.15
CA SER A 18 8.85 -8.20 -7.36
C SER A 18 7.85 -7.16 -7.89
N ASP A 19 6.85 -7.59 -8.66
CA ASP A 19 5.73 -6.73 -9.08
C ASP A 19 4.81 -6.41 -7.90
N VAL A 20 4.59 -7.36 -6.99
CA VAL A 20 3.84 -7.14 -5.73
C VAL A 20 4.53 -6.08 -4.86
N TYR A 21 5.85 -6.12 -4.74
CA TYR A 21 6.61 -5.07 -4.05
C TYR A 21 6.35 -3.70 -4.68
N SER A 22 6.50 -3.63 -6.01
CA SER A 22 6.30 -2.39 -6.77
C SER A 22 4.89 -1.85 -6.59
N TYR A 23 3.90 -2.73 -6.55
CA TYR A 23 2.51 -2.39 -6.25
C TYR A 23 2.33 -1.81 -4.85
N GLY A 24 3.01 -2.35 -3.83
CA GLY A 24 3.04 -1.78 -2.48
C GLY A 24 3.56 -0.34 -2.44
N VAL A 25 4.62 -0.05 -3.20
CA VAL A 25 5.15 1.32 -3.33
C VAL A 25 4.14 2.26 -4.01
N ILE A 26 3.39 1.78 -5.01
CA ILE A 26 2.31 2.55 -5.65
C ILE A 26 1.17 2.82 -4.68
N LEU A 27 0.77 1.83 -3.86
CA LEU A 27 -0.26 2.04 -2.83
C LEU A 27 0.19 3.10 -1.82
N TRP A 28 1.46 3.08 -1.41
CA TRP A 28 2.04 4.12 -0.56
C TRP A 28 2.01 5.50 -1.22
N GLU A 29 2.37 5.60 -2.50
CA GLU A 29 2.34 6.85 -3.27
C GLU A 29 0.92 7.42 -3.35
N ILE A 30 -0.09 6.58 -3.56
CA ILE A 30 -1.51 6.99 -3.57
C ILE A 30 -1.96 7.45 -2.18
N ALA A 31 -1.62 6.70 -1.14
CA ALA A 31 -2.03 6.99 0.23
C ALA A 31 -1.41 8.29 0.77
N THR A 32 -0.15 8.56 0.40
CA THR A 32 0.61 9.71 0.92
C THR A 32 0.66 10.90 -0.03
N GLN A 33 0.35 10.70 -1.32
CA GLN A 33 0.50 11.69 -2.39
C GLN A 33 1.94 12.22 -2.53
N LYS A 34 2.93 11.39 -2.19
CA LYS A 34 4.36 11.73 -2.23
C LYS A 34 5.09 10.90 -3.28
N ILE A 35 6.20 11.44 -3.77
CA ILE A 35 7.11 10.71 -4.65
C ILE A 35 7.98 9.78 -3.78
N PRO A 36 8.07 8.47 -4.09
CA PRO A 36 8.91 7.55 -3.32
C PRO A 36 10.39 7.95 -3.38
N TRP A 37 11.03 8.07 -2.21
CA TRP A 37 12.46 8.39 -2.10
C TRP A 37 12.87 9.68 -2.83
N ASP A 38 12.00 10.69 -2.82
CA ASP A 38 12.22 11.99 -3.50
C ASP A 38 13.48 12.74 -3.03
N ASN A 39 13.93 12.45 -1.81
CA ASN A 39 15.13 12.98 -1.20
C ASN A 39 16.42 12.19 -1.52
N LEU A 40 16.34 11.08 -2.25
CA LEU A 40 17.49 10.22 -2.57
C LEU A 40 17.76 10.18 -4.08
N ASN A 41 19.04 10.16 -4.46
CA ASN A 41 19.43 9.86 -5.83
C ASN A 41 19.36 8.34 -6.12
N THR A 42 19.45 7.97 -7.40
CA THR A 42 19.37 6.58 -7.86
C THR A 42 20.27 5.61 -7.08
N MET A 43 21.55 5.97 -6.84
CA MET A 43 22.49 5.09 -6.13
C MET A 43 22.16 4.97 -4.65
N GLN A 44 21.66 6.05 -4.03
CA GLN A 44 21.20 6.03 -2.65
C GLN A 44 19.96 5.14 -2.49
N VAL A 45 19.03 5.16 -3.44
CA VAL A 45 17.86 4.26 -3.44
C VAL A 45 18.30 2.80 -3.55
N VAL A 46 19.23 2.49 -4.47
CA VAL A 46 19.80 1.13 -4.60
C VAL A 46 20.42 0.67 -3.28
N GLY A 47 21.20 1.53 -2.62
CA GLY A 47 21.78 1.24 -1.31
C GLY A 47 20.73 1.01 -0.22
N ALA A 48 19.79 1.95 -0.08
CA ALA A 48 18.77 1.94 0.97
C ALA A 48 17.83 0.73 0.87
N VAL A 49 17.25 0.52 -0.31
CA VAL A 49 16.28 -0.54 -0.55
C VAL A 49 16.97 -1.88 -0.77
N GLY A 50 17.99 -1.90 -1.63
CA GLY A 50 18.66 -3.13 -2.04
C GLY A 50 19.54 -3.73 -0.95
N PHE A 51 20.19 -2.92 -0.10
CA PHE A 51 21.23 -3.45 0.80
C PHE A 51 21.04 -3.12 2.28
N MET A 52 20.24 -2.11 2.61
CA MET A 52 20.00 -1.69 4.00
C MET A 52 18.59 -2.02 4.50
N ASP A 53 17.80 -2.73 3.70
CA ASP A 53 16.42 -3.12 3.99
C ASP A 53 15.51 -1.96 4.44
N HIS A 54 15.80 -0.72 4.00
CA HIS A 54 14.96 0.42 4.33
C HIS A 54 13.62 0.34 3.60
N ARG A 55 12.57 0.89 4.22
CA ARG A 55 11.22 1.05 3.67
C ARG A 55 10.77 2.49 3.77
N LEU A 56 9.76 2.86 3.00
CA LEU A 56 9.14 4.18 3.08
C LEU A 56 8.36 4.28 4.38
N ASP A 57 8.46 5.43 5.05
CA ASP A 57 7.68 5.68 6.26
C ASP A 57 6.20 5.79 5.92
N ILE A 58 5.34 5.05 6.62
CA ILE A 58 3.89 5.18 6.52
C ILE A 58 3.43 6.16 7.61
N PRO A 59 2.86 7.32 7.24
CA PRO A 59 2.30 8.26 8.22
C PRO A 59 1.19 7.64 9.06
N SER A 60 1.09 8.04 10.33
CA SER A 60 0.13 7.47 11.30
C SER A 60 -1.34 7.82 11.01
N ASP A 61 -1.59 8.77 10.11
CA ASP A 61 -2.92 9.17 9.65
C ASP A 61 -3.42 8.33 8.45
N VAL A 62 -2.58 7.46 7.89
CA VAL A 62 -3.01 6.45 6.93
C VAL A 62 -3.86 5.41 7.65
N ASP A 63 -5.01 5.05 7.06
CA ASP A 63 -5.90 4.00 7.57
C ASP A 63 -5.09 2.71 7.84
N PRO A 64 -5.20 2.12 9.05
CA PRO A 64 -4.45 0.90 9.40
C PRO A 64 -4.64 -0.26 8.43
N GLN A 65 -5.78 -0.38 7.77
CA GLN A 65 -6.03 -1.43 6.78
C GLN A 65 -5.20 -1.22 5.52
N TRP A 66 -5.06 0.03 5.06
CA TRP A 66 -4.19 0.38 3.94
C TRP A 66 -2.71 0.25 4.33
N ALA A 67 -2.33 0.72 5.53
CA ALA A 67 -0.97 0.57 6.05
C ALA A 67 -0.54 -0.91 6.08
N SER A 68 -1.37 -1.78 6.64
CA SER A 68 -1.10 -3.23 6.70
C SER A 68 -0.96 -3.86 5.30
N MET A 69 -1.79 -3.45 4.34
CA MET A 69 -1.71 -3.95 2.96
C MET A 69 -0.39 -3.52 2.29
N ILE A 70 -0.03 -2.23 2.41
CA ILE A 70 1.24 -1.69 1.91
C ILE A 70 2.42 -2.45 2.53
N GLU A 71 2.42 -2.62 3.85
CA GLU A 71 3.49 -3.33 4.57
C GLU A 71 3.68 -4.77 4.11
N SER A 72 2.57 -5.48 3.88
CA SER A 72 2.62 -6.87 3.41
C SER A 72 3.20 -6.98 1.99
N CYS A 73 3.01 -5.97 1.13
CA CYS A 73 3.50 -5.99 -0.24
C CYS A 73 5.03 -5.89 -0.33
N TRP A 74 5.67 -5.21 0.63
CA TRP A 74 7.11 -4.96 0.61
C TRP A 74 7.89 -5.72 1.70
N ASP A 75 7.38 -6.88 2.13
CA ASP A 75 8.12 -7.79 3.01
C ASP A 75 9.50 -8.13 2.42
N SER A 76 10.52 -8.17 3.27
CA SER A 76 11.91 -8.48 2.90
C SER A 76 12.04 -9.89 2.32
N ASP A 77 11.20 -10.83 2.76
CA ASP A 77 11.07 -12.15 2.16
C ASP A 77 10.00 -12.13 1.04
N PRO A 78 10.39 -12.31 -0.25
CA PRO A 78 9.43 -12.35 -1.36
C PRO A 78 8.32 -13.40 -1.20
N GLN A 79 8.57 -14.49 -0.47
CA GLN A 79 7.58 -15.55 -0.26
C GLN A 79 6.48 -15.15 0.73
N ARG A 80 6.76 -14.17 1.60
CA ARG A 80 5.78 -13.63 2.56
C ARG A 80 4.89 -12.55 1.97
N ARG A 81 5.29 -11.97 0.83
CA ARG A 81 4.46 -11.01 0.10
C ARG A 81 3.19 -11.72 -0.40
N PRO A 82 2.02 -11.09 -0.35
CA PRO A 82 0.79 -11.69 -0.85
C PRO A 82 0.86 -11.95 -2.36
N SER A 83 -0.06 -12.74 -2.87
CA SER A 83 -0.37 -12.83 -4.29
C SER A 83 -1.30 -11.67 -4.68
N PHE A 84 -1.34 -11.32 -5.98
CA PHE A 84 -2.33 -10.36 -6.47
C PHE A 84 -3.77 -10.83 -6.25
N GLN A 85 -4.02 -12.14 -6.19
CA GLN A 85 -5.35 -12.66 -5.88
C GLN A 85 -5.75 -12.33 -4.44
N GLU A 86 -4.85 -12.55 -3.48
CA GLU A 86 -5.09 -12.18 -2.07
C GLU A 86 -5.28 -10.66 -1.91
N LEU A 87 -4.47 -9.84 -2.60
CA LEU A 87 -4.63 -8.38 -2.61
C LEU A 87 -5.98 -7.96 -3.19
N LEU A 88 -6.41 -8.57 -4.30
CA LEU A 88 -7.69 -8.27 -4.92
C LEU A 88 -8.87 -8.62 -3.99
N ASP A 89 -8.78 -9.73 -3.27
CA ASP A 89 -9.82 -10.13 -2.32
C ASP A 89 -9.87 -9.19 -1.12
N GLN A 90 -8.72 -8.76 -0.58
CA GLN A 90 -8.66 -7.71 0.44
C GLN A 90 -9.28 -6.40 -0.06
N LEU A 91 -8.92 -5.93 -1.26
CA LEU A 91 -9.47 -4.71 -1.85
C LEU A 91 -10.99 -4.76 -2.03
N ARG A 92 -11.52 -5.91 -2.45
CA ARG A 92 -12.98 -6.13 -2.56
C ARG A 92 -13.66 -6.01 -1.21
N ASP A 93 -13.06 -6.54 -0.16
CA ASP A 93 -13.63 -6.45 1.19
C ASP A 93 -13.57 -5.04 1.73
N LEU A 94 -12.48 -4.30 1.52
CA LEU A 94 -12.40 -2.86 1.79
C LEU A 94 -13.50 -2.10 1.06
N GLN A 95 -13.65 -2.32 -0.25
CA GLN A 95 -14.66 -1.65 -1.07
C GLN A 95 -16.08 -1.90 -0.53
N LYS A 96 -16.40 -3.14 -0.13
CA LYS A 96 -17.70 -3.46 0.49
C LYS A 96 -17.90 -2.72 1.81
N GLN A 97 -16.87 -2.68 2.67
CA GLN A 97 -16.92 -1.98 3.95
C GLN A 97 -17.17 -0.48 3.75
N TYR A 98 -16.42 0.18 2.87
CA TYR A 98 -16.61 1.58 2.52
C TYR A 98 -18.01 1.86 1.97
N ASN A 99 -18.51 1.02 1.07
CA ASN A 99 -19.86 1.16 0.51
C ASN A 99 -20.94 1.04 1.60
N LEU A 100 -20.79 0.09 2.52
CA LEU A 100 -21.71 -0.08 3.64
C LEU A 100 -21.68 1.13 4.58
N GLN A 101 -20.50 1.62 4.95
CA GLN A 101 -20.34 2.81 5.79
C GLN A 101 -21.00 4.04 5.14
N ALA A 102 -20.77 4.26 3.84
CA ALA A 102 -21.38 5.36 3.11
C ALA A 102 -22.92 5.27 3.06
N GLN A 103 -23.48 4.07 2.89
CA GLN A 103 -24.92 3.83 2.93
C GLN A 103 -25.52 4.13 4.32
N LEU A 104 -24.85 3.67 5.38
CA LEU A 104 -25.26 3.90 6.76
C LEU A 104 -25.25 5.40 7.10
N GLN A 105 -24.20 6.12 6.69
CA GLN A 105 -24.10 7.58 6.88
C GLN A 105 -25.22 8.34 6.15
N ARG A 106 -25.53 7.97 4.91
CA ARG A 106 -26.64 8.58 4.13
C ARG A 106 -28.00 8.32 4.78
N THR A 107 -28.23 7.11 5.29
CA THR A 107 -29.48 6.72 5.95
C THR A 107 -29.65 7.47 7.27
N ALA A 108 -28.59 7.58 8.06
CA ALA A 108 -28.59 8.33 9.31
C ALA A 108 -28.87 9.83 9.08
N ALA A 109 -28.22 10.44 8.09
CA ALA A 109 -28.45 11.85 7.73
C ALA A 109 -29.89 12.10 7.26
N ALA A 110 -30.47 11.19 6.46
CA ALA A 110 -31.86 11.29 6.02
C ALA A 110 -32.85 11.19 7.20
N LYS A 111 -32.60 10.28 8.15
CA LYS A 111 -33.44 10.11 9.34
C LYS A 111 -33.41 11.34 10.26
N MET A 112 -32.23 11.94 10.48
CA MET A 112 -32.10 13.18 11.25
C MET A 112 -32.82 14.38 10.60
N SER A 113 -32.92 14.41 9.27
CA SER A 113 -33.69 15.46 8.57
C SER A 113 -35.21 15.27 8.69
N VAL A 114 -35.69 14.04 8.91
CA VAL A 114 -37.11 13.73 9.09
C VAL A 114 -37.54 13.97 10.54
N ASP A 115 -36.72 13.57 11.51
CA ASP A 115 -37.02 13.70 12.94
C ASP A 115 -36.82 15.15 13.48
N GLY A 116 -36.25 16.05 12.66
CA GLY A 116 -36.06 17.48 12.96
C GLY A 116 -37.13 18.41 12.40
N CYS A 117 -38.18 17.88 11.78
CA CYS A 117 -39.41 18.58 11.39
C CYS A 117 -40.57 18.13 12.30
#